data_AF-A0A534ZLJ0-F1
#
_entry.id   AF-A0A534ZLJ0-F1
#
_cell.length_a   1.000
_cell.length_b   1.000
_cell.length_c   1.000
_cell.angle_alpha   90.00
_cell.angle_beta   90.00
_cell.angle_gamma   90.00
#
_symmetry.space_group_name_H-M   'P 1'
#
loop_
_entity.id
_entity.type
_entity.pdbx_description
1 polymer ?
#
loop_
_entity_poly.entity_id
_entity_poly.type
_entity_poly.pdbx_seq_one_letter_code
_entity_poly.pdbx_strand_id
1 'polypeptide(L)'
;MALDWSRIIFTEHMTEAAAVVGECQVVIDFSPSERAAYEIKVYESLKGGGDERYFAVGVSRDDPQGFRPVGTAATPEAALQGCLNNAGVYHRRRVKQAEG
;
A
#
# COMPACT_ATOMS: atom_id res chain seq x y z
N MET A 1 -22.07 -6.25 1.88
CA MET A 1 -22.52 -6.25 0.47
C MET A 1 -21.53 -5.40 -0.32
N ALA A 2 -20.84 -5.97 -1.30
CA ALA A 2 -19.89 -5.21 -2.12
C ALA A 2 -20.63 -4.46 -3.23
N LEU A 3 -20.07 -3.33 -3.68
CA LEU A 3 -20.59 -2.60 -4.84
C LEU A 3 -20.35 -3.42 -6.12
N ASP A 4 -21.32 -3.48 -7.02
CA ASP A 4 -21.13 -4.05 -8.36
C ASP A 4 -20.53 -2.97 -9.27
N TRP A 5 -19.20 -2.93 -9.35
CA TRP A 5 -18.46 -1.93 -10.14
C TRP A 5 -18.73 -2.02 -11.64
N SER A 6 -19.25 -3.15 -12.15
CA SER A 6 -19.64 -3.28 -13.57
C SER A 6 -20.81 -2.39 -13.95
N ARG A 7 -21.58 -1.90 -12.96
CA ARG A 7 -22.72 -0.99 -13.15
C ARG A 7 -22.34 0.48 -13.09
N ILE A 8 -21.07 0.80 -12.83
CA ILE A 8 -20.57 2.17 -12.72
C ILE A 8 -19.90 2.56 -14.03
N ILE A 9 -20.32 3.68 -14.61
CA ILE A 9 -19.73 4.22 -15.84
C ILE A 9 -18.62 5.20 -15.46
N PHE A 10 -17.37 4.80 -15.67
CA PHE A 10 -16.22 5.70 -15.54
C PHE A 10 -16.14 6.61 -16.77
N THR A 11 -16.13 7.93 -16.54
CA THR A 11 -16.01 8.90 -17.63
C THR A 11 -14.62 8.87 -18.27
N GLU A 12 -14.49 9.46 -19.45
CA GLU A 12 -13.20 9.59 -20.14
C GLU A 12 -12.18 10.44 -19.36
N HIS A 13 -12.66 11.40 -18.56
CA HIS A 13 -11.82 12.27 -17.74
C HIS A 13 -11.26 11.59 -16.48
N MET A 14 -11.79 10.42 -16.11
CA MET A 14 -11.26 9.62 -15.00
C MET A 14 -10.18 8.69 -15.56
N THR A 15 -8.91 9.05 -15.47
CA THR A 15 -7.82 8.24 -16.06
C THR A 15 -7.54 6.96 -15.28
N GLU A 16 -7.75 6.99 -13.97
CA GLU A 16 -7.49 5.89 -13.04
C GLU A 16 -8.65 5.75 -12.07
N ALA A 17 -8.97 4.51 -11.70
CA ALA A 17 -9.98 4.20 -10.70
C ALA A 17 -9.64 2.87 -10.03
N ALA A 18 -9.91 2.76 -8.74
CA ALA A 18 -9.68 1.54 -7.98
C ALA A 18 -10.67 1.41 -6.81
N ALA A 19 -10.92 0.17 -6.40
CA ALA A 19 -11.74 -0.16 -5.23
C ALA A 19 -10.85 -0.66 -4.10
N VAL A 20 -11.12 -0.25 -2.86
CA VAL A 20 -10.51 -0.87 -1.69
C VAL A 20 -11.08 -2.28 -1.52
N VAL A 21 -10.21 -3.28 -1.54
CA VAL A 21 -10.55 -4.70 -1.35
C VAL A 21 -10.03 -5.28 -0.05
N GLY A 22 -9.12 -4.58 0.62
CA GLY A 22 -8.60 -4.96 1.93
C GLY A 22 -7.99 -3.77 2.65
N GLU A 23 -8.01 -3.83 3.98
CA GLU A 23 -7.40 -2.81 4.83
C GLU A 23 -6.82 -3.49 6.07
N CYS A 24 -5.64 -3.04 6.50
CA CYS A 24 -5.09 -3.42 7.79
C CYS A 24 -4.26 -2.29 8.39
N GLN A 25 -4.08 -2.35 9.71
CA GLN A 25 -3.12 -1.51 10.41
C GLN A 25 -2.01 -2.39 10.95
N VAL A 26 -0.77 -1.97 10.73
CA VAL A 26 0.41 -2.69 11.18
C VAL A 26 1.35 -1.77 11.91
N VAL A 27 2.04 -2.33 12.89
CA VAL A 27 3.18 -1.70 13.54
C VAL A 27 4.38 -2.56 13.22
N ILE A 28 5.42 -1.93 12.68
CA ILE A 28 6.70 -2.59 12.41
C ILE A 28 7.73 -2.05 13.39
N ASP A 29 8.32 -2.96 14.15
CA ASP A 29 9.32 -2.67 15.18
C ASP A 29 10.69 -3.14 14.68
N PHE A 30 11.60 -2.19 14.45
CA PHE A 30 12.98 -2.49 14.03
C PHE A 30 13.97 -2.30 15.16
N SER A 31 13.74 -1.31 16.01
CA SER A 31 14.49 -1.05 17.23
C SER A 31 13.67 -0.14 18.16
N PRO A 32 14.07 0.03 19.43
CA PRO A 32 13.40 0.96 20.34
C PRO A 32 13.30 2.41 19.82
N SER A 33 14.19 2.81 18.90
CA SER A 33 14.22 4.14 18.30
C SER A 33 13.57 4.21 16.90
N GLU A 34 13.27 3.07 16.28
CA GLU A 34 12.67 2.99 14.95
C GLU A 34 11.46 2.04 14.96
N ARG A 35 10.29 2.64 15.23
CA ARG A 35 8.98 1.99 15.19
C ARG A 35 8.11 2.77 14.21
N ALA A 36 7.42 2.07 13.32
CA ALA A 36 6.55 2.69 12.34
C ALA A 36 5.16 2.06 12.34
N ALA A 37 4.12 2.89 12.47
CA ALA A 37 2.73 2.49 12.37
C ALA A 37 2.17 2.87 10.99
N TYR A 38 1.70 1.89 10.22
CA TYR A 38 1.10 2.10 8.91
C TYR A 38 -0.39 1.73 8.91
N GLU A 39 -1.20 2.55 8.26
CA GLU A 39 -2.46 2.11 7.66
C GLU A 39 -2.16 1.64 6.24
N ILE A 40 -2.54 0.41 5.91
CA ILE A 40 -2.34 -0.17 4.58
C ILE A 40 -3.70 -0.46 3.96
N LYS A 41 -3.92 0.08 2.76
CA LYS A 41 -5.07 -0.24 1.92
C LYS A 41 -4.63 -1.01 0.70
N VAL A 42 -5.35 -2.08 0.40
CA VAL A 42 -5.19 -2.89 -0.81
C VAL A 42 -6.31 -2.54 -1.76
N TYR A 43 -5.95 -2.23 -2.98
CA TYR A 43 -6.80 -1.76 -4.03
C TYR A 43 -6.82 -2.74 -5.19
N GLU A 44 -7.98 -2.92 -5.79
CA GLU A 44 -8.14 -3.53 -7.11
C GLU A 44 -8.34 -2.43 -8.14
N SER A 45 -7.51 -2.44 -9.19
CA SER A 45 -7.62 -1.48 -10.29
C SER A 45 -8.88 -1.74 -11.11
N LEU A 46 -9.75 -0.74 -11.19
CA LEU A 46 -10.95 -0.73 -12.04
C LEU A 46 -10.67 -0.09 -13.40
N LYS A 47 -9.67 0.80 -13.48
CA LYS A 47 -9.19 1.45 -14.70
C LYS A 47 -7.70 1.79 -14.57
N GLY A 48 -6.92 1.55 -15.62
CA GLY A 48 -5.49 1.88 -15.67
C GLY A 48 -4.53 0.81 -15.07
N GLY A 49 -5.02 -0.40 -14.79
CA GLY A 49 -4.32 -1.40 -13.95
C GLY A 49 -3.29 -2.35 -14.60
N GLY A 50 -3.01 -2.27 -15.90
CA GLY A 50 -2.03 -3.15 -16.57
C GLY A 50 -2.18 -4.66 -16.24
N ASP A 51 -1.06 -5.39 -16.22
CA ASP A 51 -1.01 -6.82 -15.86
C ASP A 51 -1.09 -7.07 -14.34
N GLU A 52 -0.79 -6.05 -13.52
CA GLU A 52 -0.83 -6.11 -12.06
C GLU A 52 -2.12 -5.49 -11.52
N ARG A 53 -3.17 -6.33 -11.48
CA ARG A 53 -4.53 -5.95 -11.12
C ARG A 53 -4.68 -5.32 -9.72
N TYR A 54 -3.77 -5.61 -8.79
CA TYR A 54 -3.87 -5.14 -7.41
C TYR A 54 -2.65 -4.32 -6.99
N PHE A 55 -2.88 -3.34 -6.13
CA PHE A 55 -1.82 -2.57 -5.48
C PHE A 55 -2.15 -2.28 -4.03
N ALA A 56 -1.15 -2.31 -3.16
CA ALA A 56 -1.27 -1.95 -1.76
C ALA A 56 -0.45 -0.69 -1.48
N VAL A 57 -1.01 0.23 -0.71
CA VAL A 57 -0.36 1.49 -0.32
C VAL A 57 -0.39 1.60 1.19
N GLY A 58 0.79 1.78 1.79
CA GLY A 58 0.93 2.13 3.19
C GLY A 58 1.07 3.63 3.39
N VAL A 59 0.39 4.17 4.40
CA VAL A 59 0.54 5.55 4.89
C VAL A 59 0.93 5.49 6.36
N SER A 60 2.04 6.14 6.71
CA SER A 60 2.46 6.24 8.11
C SER A 60 1.43 7.07 8.88
N ARG A 61 1.01 6.56 10.04
CA ARG A 61 0.08 7.26 10.94
C ARG A 61 0.77 8.43 11.65
N ASP A 62 2.07 8.31 11.86
CA ASP A 62 2.88 9.31 12.57
C ASP A 62 3.46 10.35 11.60
N ASP A 63 3.65 9.99 10.33
CA ASP A 63 4.14 10.88 9.26
C ASP A 63 3.42 10.62 7.92
N PRO A 64 2.19 11.13 7.74
CA PRO A 64 1.40 10.86 6.53
C PRO A 64 2.00 11.41 5.23
N GLN A 65 2.93 12.36 5.31
CA GLN A 65 3.62 12.94 4.16
C GLN A 65 4.98 12.29 3.87
N GLY A 66 5.42 11.38 4.74
CA GLY A 66 6.68 10.67 4.65
C GLY A 66 6.71 9.56 3.60
N PHE A 67 7.55 8.56 3.85
CA PHE A 67 7.71 7.42 2.97
C PHE A 67 6.40 6.62 2.85
N ARG A 68 5.99 6.35 1.60
CA ARG A 68 4.81 5.56 1.28
C ARG A 68 5.23 4.25 0.61
N PRO A 69 5.24 3.12 1.33
CA PRO A 69 5.49 1.84 0.70
C PRO A 69 4.34 1.49 -0.25
N VAL A 70 4.68 0.97 -1.43
CA VAL A 70 3.72 0.50 -2.43
C VAL A 70 4.12 -0.92 -2.84
N GLY A 71 3.16 -1.82 -3.01
CA GLY A 71 3.37 -3.12 -3.65
C GLY A 71 2.32 -3.37 -4.70
N THR A 72 2.70 -3.91 -5.85
CA THR A 72 1.80 -4.25 -6.96
C THR A 72 1.90 -5.74 -7.25
N ALA A 73 0.78 -6.38 -7.62
CA ALA A 73 0.75 -7.80 -7.95
C ALA A 73 -0.55 -8.22 -8.65
N ALA A 74 -0.58 -9.48 -9.11
CA ALA A 74 -1.79 -10.12 -9.65
C ALA A 74 -2.82 -10.55 -8.59
N THR A 75 -2.45 -10.58 -7.30
CA THR A 75 -3.36 -10.91 -6.18
C THR A 75 -3.26 -9.87 -5.05
N PRO A 76 -4.35 -9.65 -4.27
CA PRO A 76 -4.32 -8.68 -3.18
C PRO A 76 -3.31 -9.04 -2.09
N GLU A 77 -3.16 -10.33 -1.77
CA GLU A 77 -2.19 -10.80 -0.77
C GLU A 77 -0.75 -10.54 -1.19
N ALA A 78 -0.43 -10.77 -2.47
CA ALA A 78 0.90 -10.52 -2.99
C ALA A 78 1.22 -9.02 -3.03
N ALA A 79 0.25 -8.17 -3.37
CA ALA A 79 0.41 -6.72 -3.34
C ALA A 79 0.68 -6.23 -1.90
N LEU A 80 -0.08 -6.74 -0.93
CA LEU A 80 0.12 -6.45 0.49
C LEU A 80 1.51 -6.89 0.97
N GLN A 81 1.93 -8.12 0.62
CA GLN A 81 3.26 -8.62 0.98
C GLN A 81 4.38 -7.76 0.39
N GLY A 82 4.24 -7.32 -0.87
CA GLY A 82 5.17 -6.39 -1.50
C GLY A 82 5.26 -5.04 -0.77
N CYS A 83 4.12 -4.47 -0.38
CA CYS A 83 4.07 -3.25 0.40
C CYS A 83 4.79 -3.39 1.75
N LEU A 84 4.54 -4.48 2.49
CA LEU A 84 5.21 -4.76 3.76
C LEU A 84 6.73 -4.93 3.59
N ASN A 85 7.16 -5.62 2.53
CA ASN A 85 8.58 -5.79 2.23
C ASN A 85 9.26 -4.44 1.97
N ASN A 86 8.62 -3.55 1.21
CA ASN A 86 9.14 -2.21 0.91
C ASN A 86 9.22 -1.34 2.17
N ALA A 87 8.21 -1.38 3.04
CA ALA A 87 8.24 -0.72 4.34
C ALA A 87 9.45 -1.20 5.16
N GLY A 88 9.66 -2.52 5.22
CA GLY A 88 10.75 -3.08 6.01
C GLY A 88 12.14 -2.80 5.47
N VAL A 89 12.32 -2.79 4.14
CA VAL A 89 13.60 -2.38 3.53
C VAL A 89 13.93 -0.93 3.87
N TYR A 90 12.94 -0.03 3.83
CA TYR A 90 13.13 1.38 4.13
C TYR A 90 13.63 1.60 5.57
N HIS A 91 12.92 1.06 6.56
CA HIS A 91 13.30 1.25 7.97
C HIS A 91 14.60 0.54 8.34
N ARG A 92 14.88 -0.66 7.79
CA ARG A 92 16.19 -1.32 7.99
C ARG A 92 17.35 -0.46 7.49
N ARG A 93 17.18 0.30 6.41
CA ARG A 93 18.22 1.22 5.91
C ARG A 93 18.43 2.39 6.88
N ARG A 94 17.36 2.93 7.47
CA ARG A 94 17.43 4.03 8.45
C ARG A 94 18.13 3.63 9.73
N VAL A 95 17.82 2.44 10.28
CA VAL A 95 18.52 1.92 11.47
C VAL A 95 20.03 1.84 11.23
N LYS A 96 20.46 1.25 10.11
CA LYS A 96 21.89 1.16 9.76
C LYS A 96 22.58 2.51 9.60
N GLN A 97 21.87 3.54 9.14
CA GLN A 97 22.41 4.89 9.00
C GLN A 97 22.51 5.63 10.33
N ALA A 98 21.64 5.34 11.29
CA ALA A 98 21.67 5.95 12.62
C ALA A 98 22.74 5.33 13.54
N GLU A 99 23.18 4.10 13.26
CA GLU A 99 24.22 3.39 14.02
C GLU A 99 25.66 3.69 13.55
N GLY A 100 25.84 4.37 12.42
CA GLY A 100 27.15 4.73 11.84
C GLY A 100 27.54 6.17 12.11
#